data_AF-A0A2S2QTL8-F1
#
_entry.id   AF-A0A2S2QTL8-F1
#
_cell.length_a   1.000
_cell.length_b   1.000
_cell.length_c   1.000
_cell.angle_alpha   90.00
_cell.angle_beta   90.00
_cell.angle_gamma   90.00
#
_symmetry.space_group_name_H-M   'P 1'
#
loop_
_entity.id
_entity.type
_entity.pdbx_description
1 polymer ?
#
loop_
_entity_poly.entity_id
_entity_poly.type
_entity_poly.pdbx_seq_one_letter_code
_entity_poly.pdbx_strand_id
1 'polypeptide(L)'
;MYNEFERRFKDIQKLEPIITSMSFSFSETNSIENISTQINNLFDMESTKFESEIIKIKSTLFLKARGYETNFWSLLSEEKYPGLRNVALQLHTYFGSTYLCETAFSHMKMIKTEFRSTLSDDHLEQCLRLAVRNYSPDYDQLVNDMQCHTSTIARSTK
;
A
#
# COMPACT_ATOMS: atom_id res chain seq x y z
N MET A 1 -16.68 12.27 -10.75
CA MET A 1 -15.30 11.82 -10.44
C MET A 1 -14.80 12.44 -9.12
N TYR A 2 -14.74 13.76 -8.97
CA TYR A 2 -14.32 14.42 -7.70
C TYR A 2 -15.14 13.99 -6.48
N ASN A 3 -16.47 14.02 -6.57
CA ASN A 3 -17.35 13.62 -5.47
C ASN A 3 -17.24 12.14 -5.09
N GLU A 4 -16.78 11.29 -6.01
CA GLU A 4 -16.65 9.86 -5.75
C GLU A 4 -15.33 9.52 -5.07
N PHE A 5 -14.27 10.27 -5.38
CA PHE A 5 -13.01 10.24 -4.65
C PHE A 5 -13.23 10.65 -3.19
N GLU A 6 -13.80 11.84 -2.94
CA GLU A 6 -14.10 12.32 -1.58
C GLU A 6 -14.99 11.35 -0.80
N ARG A 7 -16.03 10.80 -1.44
CA ARG A 7 -16.88 9.78 -0.80
C ARG A 7 -16.10 8.53 -0.41
N ARG A 8 -15.19 8.06 -1.26
CA ARG A 8 -14.42 6.82 -1.07
C ARG A 8 -13.30 6.98 -0.05
N PHE A 9 -12.78 8.19 0.12
CA PHE A 9 -11.69 8.52 1.05
C PHE A 9 -12.14 9.29 2.30
N LYS A 10 -13.45 9.51 2.48
CA LYS A 10 -14.02 10.13 3.68
C LYS A 10 -13.58 9.41 4.97
N ASP A 11 -13.42 8.10 4.90
CA ASP A 11 -12.99 7.30 6.05
C ASP A 11 -11.48 7.43 6.34
N ILE A 12 -10.66 7.85 5.36
CA ILE A 12 -9.23 8.15 5.61
C ILE A 12 -9.09 9.34 6.55
N GLN A 13 -10.00 10.32 6.49
CA GLN A 13 -9.97 11.46 7.41
C GLN A 13 -10.09 11.01 8.89
N LYS A 14 -10.73 9.87 9.15
CA LYS A 14 -10.85 9.30 10.51
C LYS A 14 -9.53 8.71 11.01
N LEU A 15 -8.58 8.41 10.11
CA LEU A 15 -7.24 7.91 10.47
C LEU A 15 -6.32 9.04 10.94
N GLU A 16 -6.61 10.30 10.61
CA GLU A 16 -5.71 11.44 10.84
C GLU A 16 -5.19 11.52 12.28
N PRO A 17 -6.03 11.43 13.33
CA PRO A 17 -5.49 11.63 14.67
C PRO A 17 -4.66 10.43 15.14
N ILE A 18 -4.90 9.23 14.61
CA ILE A 18 -4.07 8.04 14.85
C ILE A 18 -2.74 8.17 14.12
N ILE A 19 -2.75 8.60 12.85
CA ILE A 19 -1.54 8.85 12.05
C ILE A 19 -0.68 9.92 12.71
N THR A 20 -1.29 11.03 13.13
CA THR A 20 -0.61 12.12 13.82
C THR A 20 -0.03 11.63 15.15
N SER A 21 -0.80 10.87 15.94
CA SER A 21 -0.28 10.27 17.17
C SER A 21 0.90 9.33 16.91
N MET A 22 0.86 8.51 15.86
CA MET A 22 1.95 7.60 15.56
C MET A 22 3.19 8.32 15.01
N SER A 23 2.99 9.31 14.15
CA SER A 23 4.08 10.13 13.60
C SER A 23 4.80 10.93 14.68
N PHE A 24 4.06 11.33 15.73
CA PHE A 24 4.58 12.07 16.87
C PHE A 24 4.41 11.27 18.18
N SER A 25 4.78 9.99 18.17
CA SER A 25 4.56 9.06 19.30
C SER A 25 5.09 9.52 20.67
N PHE A 26 6.08 10.41 20.67
CA PHE A 26 6.72 10.95 21.87
C PHE A 26 6.34 12.40 22.19
N SER A 27 5.42 13.01 21.43
CA SER A 27 4.86 14.32 21.78
C SER A 27 3.79 14.20 22.87
N GLU A 28 3.56 15.30 23.59
CA GLU A 28 2.53 15.40 24.63
C GLU A 28 1.16 15.82 24.09
N THR A 29 0.95 15.76 22.77
CA THR A 29 -0.16 16.47 22.12
C THR A 29 -1.51 15.79 22.25
N ASN A 30 -1.58 14.52 22.66
CA ASN A 30 -2.82 13.75 22.77
C ASN A 30 -2.86 12.88 24.03
N SER A 31 -4.02 12.84 24.70
CA SER A 31 -4.24 11.93 25.83
C SER A 31 -4.26 10.48 25.36
N ILE A 32 -3.68 9.60 26.18
CA ILE A 32 -3.57 8.17 25.88
C ILE A 32 -4.97 7.54 25.76
N GLU A 33 -5.92 7.96 26.59
CA GLU A 33 -7.31 7.53 26.56
C GLU A 33 -8.01 7.88 25.23
N ASN A 34 -7.81 9.10 24.73
CA ASN A 34 -8.41 9.53 23.46
C ASN A 34 -7.88 8.70 22.28
N ILE A 35 -6.56 8.50 22.21
CA ILE A 35 -5.94 7.69 21.14
C ILE A 35 -6.43 6.24 21.22
N SER A 36 -6.47 5.66 22.41
CA SER A 36 -6.87 4.26 22.60
C SER A 36 -8.35 4.06 22.25
N THR A 37 -9.20 5.02 22.57
CA THR A 37 -10.62 5.04 22.15
C THR A 37 -10.77 5.13 20.63
N GLN A 38 -9.98 5.97 19.97
CA GLN A 38 -10.00 6.08 18.50
C GLN A 38 -9.51 4.81 17.80
N ILE A 39 -8.44 4.20 18.32
CA ILE A 39 -7.93 2.92 17.82
C ILE A 39 -9.00 1.83 17.98
N ASN A 40 -9.63 1.75 19.16
CA ASN A 40 -10.71 0.79 19.40
C ASN A 40 -11.87 0.96 18.40
N ASN A 41 -12.34 2.20 18.22
CA ASN A 41 -13.45 2.49 17.31
C ASN A 41 -13.17 2.14 15.84
N LEU A 42 -11.89 2.20 15.41
CA LEU A 42 -11.52 2.04 14.01
C LEU A 42 -11.03 0.64 13.66
N PHE A 43 -10.40 -0.05 14.62
CA PHE A 43 -9.75 -1.35 14.42
C PHE A 43 -10.37 -2.48 15.25
N ASP A 44 -11.43 -2.20 16.02
CA ASP A 44 -12.13 -3.16 16.90
C ASP A 44 -11.15 -3.85 17.86
N MET A 45 -10.29 -3.06 18.50
CA MET A 45 -9.25 -3.54 19.40
C MET A 45 -9.42 -3.04 20.83
N GLU A 46 -9.07 -3.88 21.80
CA GLU A 46 -9.25 -3.58 23.22
C GLU A 46 -8.40 -2.37 23.70
N SER A 47 -9.08 -1.26 24.03
CA SER A 47 -8.45 0.01 24.44
C SER A 47 -7.44 -0.14 25.59
N THR A 48 -7.78 -0.93 26.61
CA THR A 48 -6.93 -1.12 27.82
C THR A 48 -5.57 -1.74 27.51
N LYS A 49 -5.50 -2.63 26.51
CA LYS A 49 -4.23 -3.21 26.04
C LYS A 49 -3.35 -2.14 25.41
N PHE A 50 -3.94 -1.28 24.57
CA PHE A 50 -3.23 -0.19 23.90
C PHE A 50 -2.70 0.85 24.87
N GLU A 51 -3.49 1.26 25.86
CA GLU A 51 -3.03 2.22 26.87
C GLU A 51 -1.75 1.73 27.56
N SER A 52 -1.71 0.45 27.93
CA SER A 52 -0.53 -0.16 28.55
C SER A 52 0.69 -0.18 27.62
N GLU A 53 0.50 -0.44 26.33
CA GLU A 53 1.56 -0.45 25.33
C GLU A 53 2.11 0.96 25.07
N ILE A 54 1.23 1.96 24.93
CA ILE A 54 1.59 3.36 24.72
C ILE A 54 2.42 3.88 25.90
N ILE A 55 1.99 3.59 27.13
CA ILE A 55 2.73 3.97 28.34
C ILE A 55 4.13 3.33 28.36
N LYS A 56 4.24 2.04 28.02
CA LYS A 56 5.53 1.33 27.94
C LYS A 56 6.44 1.93 26.87
N ILE A 57 5.93 2.26 25.68
CA ILE A 57 6.74 2.90 24.63
C ILE A 57 7.26 4.25 25.11
N LYS A 58 6.37 5.11 25.63
CA LYS A 58 6.74 6.47 26.07
C LYS A 58 7.76 6.47 27.22
N SER A 59 7.75 5.46 28.07
CA SER A 59 8.70 5.30 29.19
C SER A 59 10.02 4.64 28.81
N THR A 60 10.12 4.00 27.64
CA THR A 60 11.33 3.27 27.23
C THR A 60 12.33 4.20 26.55
N LEU A 61 13.41 4.55 27.24
CA LEU A 61 14.45 5.47 26.73
C LEU A 61 15.06 5.01 25.40
N PHE A 62 15.33 3.71 25.25
CA PHE A 62 15.87 3.13 24.02
C PHE A 62 14.96 3.34 22.81
N LEU A 63 13.64 3.22 22.99
CA LEU A 63 12.66 3.44 21.92
C LEU A 63 12.52 4.93 21.64
N LYS A 64 12.51 5.78 22.68
CA LYS A 64 12.51 7.24 22.53
C LYS A 64 13.71 7.74 21.72
N ALA A 65 14.89 7.19 21.97
CA ALA A 65 16.12 7.53 21.25
C ALA A 65 16.10 7.14 19.76
N ARG A 66 15.20 6.24 19.33
CA ARG A 66 15.03 5.81 17.94
C ARG A 66 13.69 6.24 17.34
N GLY A 67 12.92 7.06 18.03
CA GLY A 67 11.57 7.44 17.62
C GLY A 67 11.48 8.17 16.28
N TYR A 68 12.61 8.66 15.75
CA TYR A 68 12.71 9.32 14.46
C TYR A 68 13.07 8.36 13.30
N GLU A 69 13.36 7.09 13.58
CA GLU A 69 13.72 6.12 12.53
C GLU A 69 12.50 5.78 11.66
N THR A 70 12.69 5.72 10.34
CA THR A 70 11.60 5.45 9.39
C THR A 70 10.98 4.07 9.57
N ASN A 71 11.75 3.11 10.08
CA ASN A 71 11.33 1.75 10.38
C ASN A 71 11.02 1.55 11.88
N PHE A 72 10.82 2.61 12.67
CA PHE A 72 10.62 2.54 14.13
C PHE A 72 9.61 1.47 14.55
N TRP A 73 8.43 1.45 13.91
CA TRP A 73 7.35 0.49 14.24
C TRP A 73 7.72 -0.97 13.98
N SER A 74 8.68 -1.23 13.10
CA SER A 74 9.21 -2.58 12.84
C SER A 74 10.21 -3.05 13.92
N LEU A 75 10.75 -2.14 14.72
CA LEU A 75 11.68 -2.45 15.82
C LEU A 75 10.96 -2.95 17.08
N LEU A 76 9.63 -2.76 17.15
CA LEU A 76 8.84 -3.18 18.29
C LEU A 76 8.74 -4.71 18.34
N SER A 77 9.00 -5.27 19.52
CA SER A 77 8.79 -6.69 19.79
C SER A 77 7.30 -7.01 19.73
N GLU A 78 6.93 -8.01 18.92
CA GLU A 78 5.56 -8.50 18.78
C GLU A 78 4.96 -8.98 20.10
N GLU A 79 5.78 -9.54 20.99
CA GLU A 79 5.34 -10.03 22.30
C GLU A 79 5.02 -8.88 23.27
N LYS A 80 5.71 -7.74 23.14
CA LYS A 80 5.56 -6.60 24.06
C LYS A 80 4.58 -5.54 23.57
N TYR A 81 4.43 -5.41 22.25
CA TYR A 81 3.63 -4.37 21.59
C TYR A 81 2.77 -4.93 20.44
N PRO A 82 1.98 -6.01 20.68
CA PRO A 82 1.19 -6.64 19.62
C PRO A 82 0.16 -5.69 19.02
N GLY A 83 -0.49 -4.85 19.84
CA GLY A 83 -1.51 -3.91 19.37
C GLY A 83 -0.92 -2.81 18.50
N LEU A 84 0.10 -2.10 19.00
CA LEU A 84 0.72 -0.98 18.28
C LEU A 84 1.39 -1.44 16.98
N ARG A 85 1.98 -2.63 16.96
CA ARG A 85 2.53 -3.22 15.73
C ARG A 85 1.43 -3.53 14.72
N ASN A 86 0.29 -4.05 15.15
CA ASN A 86 -0.85 -4.30 14.27
C ASN A 86 -1.41 -3.00 13.66
N VAL A 87 -1.65 -1.98 14.48
CA VAL A 87 -2.12 -0.66 13.99
C VAL A 87 -1.14 -0.08 12.97
N ALA A 88 0.16 -0.17 13.22
CA ALA A 88 1.16 0.29 12.26
C ALA A 88 1.12 -0.47 10.93
N LEU A 89 0.94 -1.79 10.96
CA LEU A 89 0.78 -2.61 9.75
C LEU A 89 -0.51 -2.28 8.99
N GLN A 90 -1.61 -2.08 9.69
CA GLN A 90 -2.89 -1.70 9.09
C GLN A 90 -2.77 -0.33 8.42
N LEU A 91 -2.23 0.68 9.11
CA LEU A 91 -1.99 2.01 8.54
C LEU A 91 -1.12 1.93 7.27
N HIS A 92 -0.03 1.17 7.31
CA HIS A 92 0.84 1.00 6.13
C HIS A 92 0.08 0.37 4.95
N THR A 93 -0.82 -0.59 5.22
CA THR A 93 -1.64 -1.26 4.21
C THR A 93 -2.67 -0.32 3.57
N TYR A 94 -3.29 0.59 4.34
CA TYR A 94 -4.20 1.61 3.79
C TYR A 94 -3.51 2.51 2.77
N PHE A 95 -2.30 2.97 3.06
CA PHE A 95 -1.54 3.80 2.13
C PHE A 95 -1.07 3.01 0.90
N GLY A 96 -0.54 1.80 1.10
CA GLY A 96 -0.11 0.94 -0.01
C GLY A 96 -1.22 0.60 -0.98
N SER A 97 -2.40 0.23 -0.47
CA SER A 97 -3.57 -0.08 -1.32
C SER A 97 -4.11 1.14 -2.06
N THR A 98 -4.12 2.32 -1.44
CA THR A 98 -4.52 3.57 -2.09
C THR A 98 -3.58 3.93 -3.24
N TYR A 99 -2.27 3.91 -2.97
CA TYR A 99 -1.24 4.16 -3.99
C TYR A 99 -1.35 3.18 -5.16
N LEU A 100 -1.52 1.88 -4.89
CA LEU A 100 -1.68 0.86 -5.92
C LEU A 100 -2.94 1.10 -6.76
N CYS A 101 -4.06 1.51 -6.14
CA CYS A 101 -5.28 1.84 -6.86
C CYS A 101 -5.07 3.05 -7.78
N GLU A 102 -4.48 4.13 -7.29
CA GLU A 102 -4.19 5.35 -8.07
C GLU A 102 -3.25 5.05 -9.25
N THR A 103 -2.22 4.24 -8.99
CA THR A 103 -1.26 3.78 -10.01
C THR A 103 -1.98 2.93 -11.06
N ALA A 104 -2.80 1.96 -10.65
CA ALA A 104 -3.59 1.12 -11.55
C ALA A 104 -4.54 1.96 -12.43
N PHE A 105 -5.25 2.93 -11.86
CA PHE A 105 -6.15 3.81 -12.62
C PHE A 105 -5.38 4.68 -13.62
N SER A 106 -4.22 5.19 -13.23
CA SER A 106 -3.35 5.98 -14.10
C SER A 106 -2.86 5.16 -15.30
N HIS A 107 -2.38 3.93 -15.06
CA HIS A 107 -2.01 3.01 -16.13
C HIS A 107 -3.21 2.62 -17.00
N MET A 108 -4.38 2.36 -16.41
CA MET A 108 -5.60 2.03 -17.15
C MET A 108 -5.94 3.13 -18.15
N LYS A 109 -5.85 4.40 -17.72
CA LYS A 109 -6.11 5.56 -18.56
C LYS A 109 -5.11 5.65 -19.72
N MET A 110 -3.84 5.39 -19.46
CA MET A 110 -2.80 5.39 -20.50
C MET A 110 -3.03 4.26 -21.52
N ILE A 111 -3.18 3.01 -21.05
CA ILE A 111 -3.37 1.82 -21.90
C ILE A 111 -4.63 1.97 -22.78
N LYS A 112 -5.76 2.41 -22.19
CA LYS A 112 -7.00 2.62 -22.96
C LYS A 112 -6.90 3.75 -23.98
N THR A 113 -6.05 4.75 -23.74
CA THR A 113 -5.84 5.85 -24.70
C THR A 113 -5.05 5.36 -25.92
N GLU A 114 -3.97 4.60 -25.68
CA GLU A 114 -3.09 4.09 -26.75
C GLU A 114 -3.77 3.03 -27.64
N PHE A 115 -4.53 2.11 -27.04
CA PHE A 115 -5.12 0.96 -27.75
C PHE A 115 -6.64 1.07 -27.92
N ARG A 116 -7.17 2.29 -27.98
CA ARG A 116 -8.60 2.60 -27.86
C ARG A 116 -9.56 1.79 -28.75
N SER A 117 -9.10 1.37 -29.93
CA SER A 117 -9.93 0.70 -30.94
C SER A 117 -9.72 -0.82 -31.00
N THR A 118 -8.74 -1.37 -30.29
CA THR A 118 -8.30 -2.77 -30.43
C THR A 118 -8.13 -3.51 -29.09
N LEU A 119 -8.23 -2.79 -27.97
CA LEU A 119 -8.05 -3.36 -26.63
C LEU A 119 -9.32 -4.09 -26.16
N SER A 120 -9.21 -5.39 -25.91
CA SER A 120 -10.24 -6.16 -25.19
C SER A 120 -10.04 -6.03 -23.67
N ASP A 121 -11.06 -6.39 -22.90
CA ASP A 121 -10.97 -6.38 -21.43
C ASP A 121 -9.92 -7.36 -20.91
N ASP A 122 -9.79 -8.55 -21.52
CA ASP A 122 -8.75 -9.52 -21.18
C ASP A 122 -7.34 -8.94 -21.39
N HIS A 123 -7.10 -8.26 -22.52
CA HIS A 123 -5.82 -7.62 -22.78
C HIS A 123 -5.53 -6.47 -21.80
N LEU A 124 -6.56 -5.69 -21.45
CA LEU A 124 -6.42 -4.63 -20.46
C LEU A 124 -6.03 -5.17 -19.08
N GLU A 125 -6.66 -6.26 -18.64
CA GLU A 125 -6.32 -6.90 -17.37
C GLU A 125 -4.86 -7.35 -17.34
N GLN A 126 -4.38 -8.03 -18.39
CA GLN A 126 -2.99 -8.47 -18.47
C GLN A 126 -2.02 -7.27 -18.47
N CYS A 127 -2.30 -6.24 -19.26
CA CYS A 127 -1.47 -5.03 -19.30
C CYS A 127 -1.43 -4.31 -17.94
N LEU A 128 -2.57 -4.21 -17.25
CA LEU A 128 -2.62 -3.63 -15.90
C LEU A 128 -1.83 -4.46 -14.91
N ARG A 129 -1.96 -5.79 -14.95
CA ARG A 129 -1.22 -6.71 -14.09
C ARG A 129 0.29 -6.57 -14.26
N LEU A 130 0.76 -6.40 -15.49
CA LEU A 130 2.17 -6.12 -15.79
C LEU A 130 2.60 -4.74 -15.30
N ALA A 131 1.76 -3.71 -15.48
CA ALA A 131 2.10 -2.34 -15.12
C ALA A 131 2.21 -2.10 -13.60
N VAL A 132 1.40 -2.78 -12.79
CA VAL A 132 1.33 -2.54 -11.34
C VAL A 132 2.14 -3.54 -10.50
N ARG A 133 2.73 -4.57 -11.12
CA ARG A 133 3.53 -5.58 -10.42
C ARG A 133 5.01 -5.45 -10.77
N ASN A 134 5.85 -5.78 -9.81
CA ASN A 134 7.26 -6.05 -10.05
C ASN A 134 7.43 -7.46 -10.66
N TYR A 135 6.88 -7.66 -11.85
CA TYR A 135 7.01 -8.89 -12.62
C TYR A 135 7.82 -8.59 -13.89
N SER A 136 8.96 -9.25 -14.02
CA SER A 136 9.68 -9.32 -15.28
C SER A 136 9.38 -10.67 -15.93
N PRO A 137 8.73 -10.71 -17.10
CA PRO A 137 8.62 -11.94 -17.87
C PRO A 137 10.00 -12.53 -18.16
N ASP A 138 10.08 -13.85 -18.25
CA ASP A 138 11.25 -14.51 -18.84
C ASP A 138 11.21 -14.31 -20.36
N TYR A 139 11.93 -13.29 -20.81
CA TYR A 139 11.97 -12.92 -22.23
C TYR A 139 12.67 -13.99 -23.08
N ASP A 140 13.67 -14.69 -22.52
CA ASP A 140 14.40 -15.72 -23.26
C ASP A 140 13.50 -16.91 -23.54
N GLN A 141 12.75 -17.36 -22.54
CA GLN A 141 11.74 -18.40 -22.73
C GLN A 141 10.68 -17.96 -23.74
N LEU A 142 10.14 -16.74 -23.61
CA LEU A 142 9.10 -16.23 -24.50
C LEU A 142 9.56 -16.16 -25.97
N VAL A 143 10.81 -15.73 -26.20
CA VAL A 143 11.41 -15.66 -27.55
C VAL A 143 11.60 -17.06 -28.13
N ASN A 144 12.07 -18.03 -27.32
CA ASN A 144 12.26 -19.40 -27.77
C ASN A 144 10.94 -20.11 -28.13
N ASP A 145 9.85 -19.78 -27.43
CA ASP A 145 8.52 -20.33 -27.68
C ASP A 145 7.79 -19.64 -28.85
N MET A 146 8.32 -18.51 -29.35
CA MET A 146 7.68 -17.73 -30.41
C MET A 146 7.87 -18.38 -31.78
N GLN A 147 6.79 -18.86 -32.41
CA GLN A 147 6.83 -19.31 -33.80
C GLN A 147 6.88 -18.12 -34.76
N CYS A 148 8.09 -17.76 -35.19
CA CYS A 148 8.30 -16.77 -36.24
C CYS A 148 7.65 -17.22 -37.55
N HIS A 149 6.69 -16.43 -38.04
CA HIS A 149 6.20 -16.59 -39.42
C HIS A 149 7.27 -16.04 -40.37
N THR A 150 8.05 -16.94 -40.97
CA THR A 150 9.04 -16.55 -41.98
C THR A 150 8.35 -16.24 -43.30
N SER A 151 8.35 -14.98 -43.72
CA SER A 151 7.93 -14.57 -45.06
C SER A 151 8.87 -15.23 -46.09
N THR A 152 8.41 -16.26 -46.79
CA THR A 152 9.20 -16.91 -47.85
C THR A 152 9.16 -16.02 -49.09
N ILE A 153 10.25 -15.29 -49.35
CA ILE A 153 10.43 -14.62 -50.64
C ILE A 153 10.74 -15.72 -51.67
N ALA A 154 9.79 -16.00 -52.57
CA ALA A 154 10.00 -16.90 -53.69
C ALA A 154 11.14 -16.34 -54.56
N ARG A 155 12.28 -17.04 -54.56
CA ARG A 155 13.44 -16.71 -55.37
C ARG A 155 13.09 -17.02 -56.83
N SER A 156 12.72 -16.00 -57.61
CA SER A 156 12.52 -16.12 -59.05
C SER A 156 13.83 -16.56 -59.70
N THR A 157 13.89 -17.82 -60.11
CA THR A 157 14.96 -18.37 -60.95
C THR A 157 14.78 -17.82 -62.36
N LYS A 158 15.77 -17.06 -62.82
CA LYS A 158 15.96 -16.69 -64.22
C LYS A 158 16.19 -17.92 -65.09
#